data_AF-A0A7R9WHJ2-F1
#
_entry.id   AF-A0A7R9WHJ2-F1
#
_cell.length_a   1.000
_cell.length_b   1.000
_cell.length_c   1.000
_cell.angle_alpha   90.00
_cell.angle_beta   90.00
_cell.angle_gamma   90.00
#
_symmetry.space_group_name_H-M   'P 1'
#
loop_
_entity.id
_entity.type
_entity.pdbx_description
1 polymer ?
#
loop_
_entity_poly.entity_id
_entity_poly.type
_entity_poly.pdbx_seq_one_letter_code
_entity_poly.pdbx_strand_id
1 'polypeptide(L)'
;MTYVPAAGNNVTDGVIEFTVGQDLDGMGVGNAGTIVRNAFNQLNIDLGIEFDAYSIILPNGVAGRGGLASQGGAHQYYAGGADRSLELVMHEFGHNLGFHHSGLPDQGDYDDNSCMMGCCAGAQQMCFNAAKSWYTGWYSEAGKEGHQDLNYFDTPGQWWRGKLVGIDDYLNDIFDEREHRVIARTPGLFTLFNRAKGVNA
;
A
#
# COMPACT_ATOMS: atom_id res chain seq x y z
N MET A 1 -7.66 11.66 -5.11
CA MET A 1 -8.25 11.13 -3.87
C MET A 1 -7.80 12.02 -2.73
N THR A 2 -8.71 12.52 -1.90
CA THR A 2 -8.37 13.37 -0.76
C THR A 2 -8.53 12.53 0.50
N TYR A 3 -7.49 12.40 1.30
CA TYR A 3 -7.60 11.79 2.62
C TYR A 3 -8.22 12.81 3.57
N VAL A 4 -9.39 12.48 4.10
CA VAL A 4 -10.09 13.30 5.09
C VAL A 4 -10.07 12.51 6.41
N PRO A 5 -9.41 13.02 7.46
CA PRO A 5 -9.45 12.38 8.77
C PRO A 5 -10.89 12.22 9.24
N ALA A 6 -11.21 11.06 9.80
CA ALA A 6 -12.53 10.84 10.38
C ALA A 6 -12.77 11.84 11.53
N ALA A 7 -14.02 12.28 11.69
CA ALA A 7 -14.44 13.22 12.72
C ALA A 7 -15.50 12.57 13.63
N GLY A 8 -15.55 13.00 14.89
CA GLY A 8 -16.51 12.47 15.85
C GLY A 8 -16.17 12.86 17.28
N ASN A 9 -17.05 12.49 18.21
CA ASN A 9 -16.79 12.70 19.64
C ASN A 9 -15.55 11.91 20.06
N ASN A 10 -14.63 12.58 20.75
CA ASN A 10 -13.33 12.02 21.18
C ASN A 10 -12.40 11.56 20.04
N VAL A 11 -12.66 12.01 18.81
CA VAL A 11 -11.74 11.84 17.68
C VAL A 11 -10.96 13.12 17.48
N THR A 12 -9.64 13.04 17.54
CA THR A 12 -8.74 14.18 17.27
C THR A 12 -7.92 13.86 16.03
N ASP A 13 -8.11 14.62 14.96
CA ASP A 13 -7.39 14.44 13.68
C ASP A 13 -7.45 13.00 13.13
N GLY A 14 -8.61 12.35 13.24
CA GLY A 14 -8.81 10.97 12.80
C GLY A 14 -8.27 9.90 13.76
N VAL A 15 -7.73 10.29 14.91
CA VAL A 15 -7.22 9.39 15.94
C VAL A 15 -8.20 9.28 17.10
N ILE A 16 -8.44 8.05 17.53
CA ILE A 16 -9.16 7.74 18.76
C ILE A 16 -8.29 6.85 19.64
N GLU A 17 -8.23 7.20 20.92
CA GLU A 17 -7.60 6.38 21.95
C GLU A 17 -8.68 5.86 22.89
N PHE A 18 -8.62 4.56 23.21
CA PHE A 18 -9.54 3.94 24.14
C PHE A 18 -8.85 2.78 24.87
N THR A 19 -9.41 2.38 26.01
CA THR A 19 -8.91 1.25 26.80
C THR A 19 -9.71 0.00 26.54
N VAL A 20 -9.03 -1.14 26.43
CA VAL A 20 -9.64 -2.47 26.45
C VAL A 20 -9.51 -3.07 27.85
N GLY A 21 -10.53 -3.78 28.31
CA GLY A 21 -10.56 -4.38 29.66
C GLY A 21 -9.69 -5.64 29.84
N GLN A 22 -8.83 -5.95 28.86
CA GLN A 22 -8.00 -7.15 28.83
C GLN A 22 -6.53 -6.75 28.68
N ASP A 23 -5.65 -7.36 29.48
CA ASP A 23 -4.20 -7.24 29.31
C ASP A 23 -3.78 -7.91 28.00
N LEU A 24 -3.05 -7.20 27.15
CA LEU A 24 -2.61 -7.66 25.84
C LEU A 24 -1.12 -8.06 25.82
N ASP A 25 -0.41 -7.92 26.95
CA ASP A 25 1.02 -8.22 27.04
C ASP A 25 1.32 -9.68 26.67
N GLY A 26 2.35 -9.88 25.83
CA GLY A 26 2.75 -11.18 25.31
C GLY A 26 1.79 -11.82 24.29
N MET A 27 0.65 -11.21 23.98
CA MET A 27 -0.28 -11.75 22.98
C MET A 27 0.26 -11.60 21.56
N GLY A 28 -0.05 -12.55 20.67
CA GLY A 28 0.24 -12.41 19.25
C GLY A 28 -0.62 -11.32 18.59
N VAL A 29 -0.04 -10.57 17.65
CA VAL A 29 -0.70 -9.47 16.89
C VAL A 29 -2.11 -9.81 16.40
N GLY A 30 -2.35 -10.99 15.84
CA GLY A 30 -3.67 -11.35 15.33
C GLY A 30 -4.75 -11.45 16.43
N ASN A 31 -4.38 -11.98 17.61
CA ASN A 31 -5.30 -12.12 18.74
C ASN A 31 -5.56 -10.76 19.40
N ALA A 32 -4.48 -10.02 19.72
CA ALA A 32 -4.59 -8.68 20.29
C ALA A 32 -5.34 -7.72 19.36
N GLY A 33 -5.02 -7.77 18.06
CA GLY A 33 -5.72 -7.04 17.01
C GLY A 33 -7.21 -7.32 16.96
N THR A 34 -7.60 -8.60 17.01
CA THR A 34 -9.02 -8.99 17.02
C THR A 34 -9.75 -8.44 18.24
N ILE A 35 -9.14 -8.47 19.43
CA ILE A 35 -9.72 -7.91 20.66
C ILE A 35 -9.95 -6.41 20.52
N VAL A 36 -8.92 -5.66 20.12
CA VAL A 36 -8.99 -4.20 19.97
C VAL A 36 -10.00 -3.81 18.89
N ARG A 37 -9.99 -4.50 17.74
CA ARG A 37 -10.95 -4.25 16.66
C ARG A 37 -12.40 -4.47 17.11
N ASN A 38 -12.68 -5.55 17.81
CA ASN A 38 -14.03 -5.84 18.29
C ASN A 38 -14.50 -4.79 19.31
N ALA A 39 -13.60 -4.36 20.19
CA ALA A 39 -13.89 -3.29 21.15
C ALA A 39 -14.17 -1.95 20.44
N PHE A 40 -13.37 -1.59 19.43
CA PHE A 40 -13.61 -0.40 18.62
C PHE A 40 -14.95 -0.48 17.86
N ASN A 41 -15.26 -1.61 17.22
CA ASN A 41 -16.53 -1.78 16.51
C ASN A 41 -17.74 -1.60 17.44
N GLN A 42 -17.66 -2.09 18.67
CA GLN A 42 -18.72 -1.90 19.67
C GLN A 42 -18.83 -0.43 20.11
N LEU A 43 -17.69 0.23 20.34
CA LEU A 43 -17.64 1.66 20.66
C LEU A 43 -18.19 2.51 19.50
N ASN A 44 -17.91 2.12 18.25
CA ASN A 44 -18.32 2.89 17.07
C ASN A 44 -19.83 2.85 16.81
N ILE A 45 -20.57 1.89 17.38
CA ILE A 45 -22.04 1.90 17.33
C ILE A 45 -22.60 3.17 17.97
N ASP A 46 -21.99 3.63 19.06
CA ASP A 46 -22.41 4.83 19.78
C ASP A 46 -21.79 6.10 19.20
N LEU A 47 -20.54 6.02 18.72
CA LEU A 47 -19.82 7.18 18.17
C LEU A 47 -20.26 7.55 16.76
N GLY A 48 -20.71 6.58 15.96
CA GLY A 48 -21.17 6.81 14.58
C GLY A 48 -20.08 7.35 13.66
N ILE A 49 -18.82 6.96 13.86
CA ILE A 49 -17.70 7.41 13.02
C ILE A 49 -17.74 6.63 11.71
N GLU A 50 -17.75 7.36 10.60
CA GLU A 50 -17.64 6.79 9.25
C GLU A 50 -16.17 6.82 8.79
N PHE A 51 -15.71 5.72 8.20
CA PHE A 51 -14.36 5.58 7.66
C PHE A 51 -14.33 4.51 6.56
N ASP A 52 -13.45 4.69 5.58
CA ASP A 52 -13.19 3.69 4.53
C ASP A 52 -12.14 2.66 4.95
N ALA A 53 -11.15 3.11 5.71
CA ALA A 53 -10.07 2.28 6.25
C ALA A 53 -9.53 2.86 7.56
N TYR A 54 -8.93 2.02 8.41
CA TYR A 54 -8.36 2.46 9.68
C TYR A 54 -7.18 1.60 10.12
N SER A 55 -6.24 2.24 10.83
CA SER A 55 -5.08 1.59 11.42
C SER A 55 -5.35 1.26 12.89
N ILE A 56 -4.91 0.10 13.35
CA ILE A 56 -4.93 -0.26 14.78
C ILE A 56 -3.50 -0.33 15.28
N ILE A 57 -3.14 0.61 16.17
CA ILE A 57 -1.85 0.60 16.86
C ILE A 57 -2.03 -0.15 18.18
N LEU A 58 -1.32 -1.26 18.33
CA LEU A 58 -1.36 -2.11 19.51
C LEU A 58 -0.30 -1.69 20.53
N PRO A 59 -0.53 -1.95 21.84
CA PRO A 59 0.47 -1.69 22.87
C PRO A 59 1.81 -2.40 22.60
N ASN A 60 2.91 -1.80 23.04
CA ASN A 60 4.27 -2.34 22.84
C ASN A 60 4.48 -3.74 23.42
N GLY A 61 3.68 -4.15 24.42
CA GLY A 61 3.73 -5.49 25.02
C GLY A 61 3.23 -6.61 24.11
N VAL A 62 2.52 -6.29 23.02
CA VAL A 62 2.04 -7.29 22.06
C VAL A 62 3.24 -7.91 21.34
N ALA A 63 3.32 -9.24 21.38
CA ALA A 63 4.41 -10.03 20.82
C ALA A 63 4.15 -10.44 19.35
N GLY A 64 5.24 -10.86 18.69
CA GLY A 64 5.20 -11.44 17.35
C GLY A 64 5.76 -10.51 16.27
N ARG A 65 5.04 -10.41 15.15
CA ARG A 65 5.42 -9.61 13.97
C ARG A 65 5.13 -8.11 14.18
N GLY A 66 5.76 -7.23 13.41
CA GLY A 66 5.54 -5.78 13.51
C GLY A 66 4.21 -5.31 12.91
N GLY A 67 3.74 -5.95 11.84
CA GLY A 67 2.51 -5.59 11.14
C GLY A 67 1.68 -6.80 10.75
N LEU A 68 0.37 -6.60 10.54
CA LEU A 68 -0.51 -7.61 9.95
C LEU A 68 -1.71 -6.95 9.25
N ALA A 69 -1.98 -7.37 8.02
CA ALA A 69 -3.16 -6.99 7.26
C ALA A 69 -3.68 -8.16 6.43
N SER A 70 -4.95 -8.06 6.02
CA SER A 70 -5.56 -9.00 5.08
C SER A 70 -5.60 -8.38 3.69
N GLN A 71 -5.43 -9.21 2.67
CA GLN A 71 -5.58 -8.75 1.29
C GLN A 71 -6.99 -8.21 1.03
N GLY A 72 -7.08 -6.99 0.49
CA GLY A 72 -8.36 -6.33 0.22
C GLY A 72 -9.14 -5.94 1.49
N GLY A 73 -8.47 -5.95 2.64
CA GLY A 73 -9.05 -5.54 3.92
C GLY A 73 -9.18 -4.02 4.02
N ALA A 74 -9.94 -3.58 5.03
CA ALA A 74 -10.09 -2.16 5.38
C ALA A 74 -9.29 -1.76 6.64
N HIS A 75 -8.46 -2.66 7.17
CA HIS A 75 -7.74 -2.42 8.41
C HIS A 75 -6.47 -3.26 8.52
N GLN A 76 -5.54 -2.73 9.30
CA GLN A 76 -4.25 -3.32 9.57
C GLN A 76 -3.80 -3.03 10.99
N TYR A 77 -2.99 -3.93 11.53
CA TYR A 77 -2.49 -3.88 12.89
C TYR A 77 -1.00 -3.57 12.89
N TYR A 78 -0.56 -2.74 13.84
CA TYR A 78 0.85 -2.46 14.11
C TYR A 78 1.17 -2.78 15.57
N ALA A 79 2.27 -3.48 15.83
CA ALA A 79 2.72 -3.86 17.16
C ALA A 79 4.21 -3.56 17.36
N GLY A 80 4.65 -3.50 18.62
CA GLY A 80 6.07 -3.32 18.97
C GLY A 80 6.70 -2.01 18.45
N GLY A 81 5.90 -0.97 18.23
CA GLY A 81 6.36 0.32 17.69
C GLY A 81 6.50 0.37 16.16
N ALA A 82 6.01 -0.64 15.44
CA ALA A 82 6.07 -0.70 13.96
C ALA A 82 5.31 0.43 13.26
N ASP A 83 4.37 1.09 13.94
CA ASP A 83 3.67 2.30 13.50
C ASP A 83 4.63 3.45 13.17
N ARG A 84 5.85 3.42 13.71
CA ARG A 84 6.90 4.41 13.44
C ARG A 84 7.75 4.08 12.22
N SER A 85 7.56 2.91 11.62
CA SER A 85 8.23 2.52 10.39
C SER A 85 7.32 2.84 9.20
N LEU A 86 7.62 3.91 8.47
CA LEU A 86 6.88 4.29 7.27
C LEU A 86 6.79 3.12 6.27
N GLU A 87 7.84 2.32 6.19
CA GLU A 87 7.86 1.11 5.38
C GLU A 87 6.80 0.11 5.79
N LEU A 88 6.75 -0.28 7.07
CA LEU A 88 5.77 -1.26 7.54
C LEU A 88 4.37 -0.69 7.44
N VAL A 89 4.19 0.60 7.73
CA VAL A 89 2.91 1.28 7.54
C VAL A 89 2.42 1.13 6.11
N MET A 90 3.26 1.44 5.13
CA MET A 90 2.92 1.36 3.72
C MET A 90 2.79 -0.09 3.20
N HIS A 91 3.58 -1.03 3.73
CA HIS A 91 3.49 -2.45 3.39
C HIS A 91 2.13 -3.02 3.78
N GLU A 92 1.72 -2.83 5.03
CA GLU A 92 0.43 -3.32 5.52
C GLU A 92 -0.74 -2.60 4.85
N PHE A 93 -0.60 -1.31 4.53
CA PHE A 93 -1.59 -0.61 3.72
C PHE A 93 -1.68 -1.17 2.28
N GLY A 94 -0.55 -1.63 1.72
CA GLY A 94 -0.52 -2.31 0.43
C GLY A 94 -1.37 -3.58 0.40
N HIS A 95 -1.40 -4.35 1.50
CA HIS A 95 -2.33 -5.48 1.62
C HIS A 95 -3.80 -5.06 1.55
N ASN A 96 -4.18 -3.96 2.20
CA ASN A 96 -5.55 -3.41 2.08
C ASN A 96 -5.92 -3.06 0.64
N LEU A 97 -4.94 -2.60 -0.17
CA LEU A 97 -5.11 -2.35 -1.60
C LEU A 97 -5.22 -3.62 -2.46
N GLY A 98 -5.16 -4.81 -1.85
CA GLY A 98 -5.24 -6.08 -2.55
C GLY A 98 -3.88 -6.67 -2.93
N PHE A 99 -2.77 -6.11 -2.47
CA PHE A 99 -1.46 -6.60 -2.88
C PHE A 99 -1.02 -7.86 -2.12
N HIS A 100 -0.44 -8.81 -2.86
CA HIS A 100 0.40 -9.87 -2.30
C HIS A 100 1.84 -9.36 -2.12
N HIS A 101 2.62 -10.11 -1.33
CA HIS A 101 4.06 -9.90 -1.26
C HIS A 101 4.70 -9.95 -2.66
N SER A 102 5.83 -9.27 -2.80
CA SER A 102 6.66 -9.33 -4.00
C SER A 102 7.85 -10.20 -3.71
N GLY A 103 7.84 -11.38 -4.32
CA GLY A 103 8.92 -12.36 -4.20
C GLY A 103 9.71 -12.48 -5.49
N LEU A 104 10.85 -13.15 -5.40
CA LEU A 104 11.60 -13.61 -6.56
C LEU A 104 11.36 -15.12 -6.73
N PRO A 105 11.26 -15.62 -7.99
CA PRO A 105 11.19 -17.06 -8.23
C PRO A 105 12.32 -17.80 -7.50
N ASP A 106 11.95 -18.87 -6.81
CA ASP A 106 12.85 -19.75 -6.07
C ASP A 106 13.66 -19.12 -4.91
N GLN A 107 13.28 -17.92 -4.43
CA GLN A 107 13.90 -17.31 -3.24
C GLN A 107 12.93 -17.26 -2.06
N GLY A 108 11.80 -16.58 -2.22
CA GLY A 108 10.87 -16.35 -1.13
C GLY A 108 9.91 -15.22 -1.41
N ASP A 109 8.85 -15.17 -0.61
CA ASP A 109 7.72 -14.26 -0.82
C ASP A 109 8.10 -12.78 -0.71
N TYR A 110 9.21 -12.45 -0.05
CA TYR A 110 9.65 -11.07 0.20
C TYR A 110 10.92 -10.70 -0.56
N ASP A 111 11.51 -11.56 -1.38
CA ASP A 111 12.88 -11.31 -1.89
C ASP A 111 12.97 -10.24 -3.01
N ASP A 112 11.84 -9.66 -3.46
CA ASP A 112 11.87 -8.52 -4.38
C ASP A 112 12.14 -7.21 -3.64
N ASN A 113 13.41 -6.87 -3.51
CA ASN A 113 13.88 -5.60 -2.92
C ASN A 113 13.72 -4.38 -3.86
N SER A 114 12.89 -4.47 -4.91
CA SER A 114 12.53 -3.34 -5.77
C SER A 114 11.09 -2.83 -5.54
N CYS A 115 10.35 -3.46 -4.62
CA CYS A 115 8.95 -3.19 -4.36
C CYS A 115 8.66 -3.05 -2.86
N MET A 116 7.76 -2.12 -2.51
CA MET A 116 7.25 -1.95 -1.12
C MET A 116 6.66 -3.23 -0.49
N MET A 117 6.17 -4.16 -1.32
CA MET A 117 5.61 -5.42 -0.84
C MET A 117 6.63 -6.56 -0.77
N GLY A 118 7.91 -6.30 -1.05
CA GLY A 118 9.01 -7.24 -0.80
C GLY A 118 9.60 -7.04 0.61
N CYS A 119 10.92 -7.18 0.72
CA CYS A 119 11.68 -7.14 1.96
C CYS A 119 12.34 -5.77 2.21
N CYS A 120 12.86 -5.63 3.43
CA CYS A 120 12.74 -4.45 4.28
C CYS A 120 13.87 -3.41 4.16
N ALA A 121 14.91 -3.67 3.39
CA ALA A 121 16.10 -2.80 3.45
C ALA A 121 15.93 -1.59 2.53
N GLY A 122 15.64 -0.42 3.12
CA GLY A 122 15.56 0.85 2.38
C GLY A 122 14.23 1.06 1.66
N ALA A 123 13.18 0.35 2.07
CA ALA A 123 11.87 0.43 1.42
C ALA A 123 11.24 1.82 1.47
N GLN A 124 11.62 2.67 2.42
CA GLN A 124 11.20 4.09 2.43
C GLN A 124 11.53 4.84 1.12
N GLN A 125 12.45 4.31 0.30
CA GLN A 125 12.84 4.86 -0.99
C GLN A 125 12.21 4.12 -2.18
N MET A 126 11.32 3.16 -1.94
CA MET A 126 10.70 2.32 -2.95
C MET A 126 9.26 2.76 -3.25
N CYS A 127 8.79 2.41 -4.45
CA CYS A 127 7.37 2.50 -4.81
C CYS A 127 6.78 1.09 -4.91
N PHE A 128 5.46 0.99 -5.02
CA PHE A 128 4.86 -0.26 -5.49
C PHE A 128 5.30 -0.52 -6.94
N ASN A 129 5.56 -1.78 -7.28
CA ASN A 129 6.05 -2.14 -8.61
C ASN A 129 5.00 -1.94 -9.72
N ALA A 130 5.43 -2.14 -10.96
CA ALA A 130 4.62 -1.92 -12.16
C ALA A 130 3.31 -2.73 -12.17
N ALA A 131 3.35 -4.00 -11.77
CA ALA A 131 2.17 -4.87 -11.75
C ALA A 131 1.12 -4.38 -10.74
N LYS A 132 1.57 -3.96 -9.56
CA LYS A 132 0.72 -3.44 -8.49
C LYS A 132 0.10 -2.09 -8.86
N SER A 133 0.90 -1.18 -9.42
CA SER A 133 0.42 0.11 -9.91
C SER A 133 -0.56 -0.02 -11.08
N TRP A 134 -0.35 -1.01 -11.96
CA TRP A 134 -1.33 -1.33 -13.01
C TRP A 134 -2.64 -1.84 -12.41
N TYR A 135 -2.56 -2.78 -11.46
CA TYR A 135 -3.73 -3.39 -10.82
C TYR A 135 -4.65 -2.36 -10.15
N THR A 136 -4.10 -1.34 -9.50
CA THR A 136 -4.88 -0.26 -8.87
C THR A 136 -5.39 0.78 -9.85
N GLY A 137 -4.99 0.72 -11.13
CA GLY A 137 -5.29 1.76 -12.12
C GLY A 137 -4.56 3.08 -11.87
N TRP A 138 -3.54 3.10 -11.00
CA TRP A 138 -2.76 4.31 -10.79
C TRP A 138 -2.02 4.70 -12.05
N TYR A 139 -2.02 6.00 -12.38
CA TYR A 139 -1.44 6.54 -13.61
C TYR A 139 -2.24 6.19 -14.89
N SER A 140 -3.56 6.09 -14.76
CA SER A 140 -4.52 5.82 -15.85
C SER A 140 -5.82 6.63 -15.65
N GLU A 141 -5.66 7.89 -15.23
CA GLU A 141 -6.78 8.80 -15.06
C GLU A 141 -7.32 9.27 -16.42
N ALA A 142 -8.63 9.54 -16.49
CA ALA A 142 -9.25 10.05 -17.71
C ALA A 142 -8.63 11.40 -18.13
N GLY A 143 -8.09 11.47 -19.36
CA GLY A 143 -7.36 12.63 -19.86
C GLY A 143 -5.91 12.73 -19.37
N LYS A 144 -5.38 11.67 -18.75
CA LYS A 144 -3.98 11.54 -18.34
C LYS A 144 -3.55 10.06 -18.44
N GLU A 145 -3.83 9.42 -19.57
CA GLU A 145 -3.66 7.96 -19.70
C GLU A 145 -2.18 7.54 -19.76
N GLY A 146 -1.64 7.05 -18.65
CA GLY A 146 -0.24 6.62 -18.52
C GLY A 146 -0.01 5.13 -18.78
N HIS A 147 -1.04 4.32 -18.97
CA HIS A 147 -0.88 2.89 -19.23
C HIS A 147 -0.75 2.61 -20.73
N GLN A 148 0.12 1.66 -21.07
CA GLN A 148 0.22 1.09 -22.39
C GLN A 148 -0.02 -0.41 -22.32
N ASP A 149 -1.18 -0.84 -22.82
CA ASP A 149 -1.48 -2.26 -22.96
C ASP A 149 -0.93 -2.78 -24.30
N LEU A 150 -0.02 -3.75 -24.21
CA LEU A 150 0.55 -4.50 -25.33
C LEU A 150 0.20 -5.99 -25.17
N ASN A 151 -0.94 -6.34 -24.57
CA ASN A 151 -1.38 -7.72 -24.38
C ASN A 151 -1.55 -8.52 -25.69
N TYR A 152 -1.52 -7.85 -26.83
CA TYR A 152 -1.46 -8.46 -28.16
C TYR A 152 -0.04 -8.89 -28.59
N PHE A 153 0.97 -8.72 -27.72
CA PHE A 153 2.34 -9.19 -27.96
C PHE A 153 2.44 -10.69 -27.68
N ASP A 154 1.79 -11.49 -28.52
CA ASP A 154 1.64 -12.94 -28.41
C ASP A 154 2.48 -13.73 -29.43
N THR A 155 3.17 -13.03 -30.35
CA THR A 155 3.99 -13.63 -31.40
C THR A 155 5.40 -13.04 -31.47
N PRO A 156 6.44 -13.84 -31.78
CA PRO A 156 7.79 -13.32 -31.96
C PRO A 156 7.89 -12.26 -33.06
N GLY A 157 8.69 -11.22 -32.82
CA GLY A 157 8.94 -10.15 -33.79
C GLY A 157 8.04 -8.92 -33.65
N GLN A 158 7.07 -8.94 -32.74
CA GLN A 158 6.32 -7.75 -32.35
C GLN A 158 7.20 -6.81 -31.52
N TRP A 159 7.09 -5.51 -31.76
CA TRP A 159 7.86 -4.49 -31.08
C TRP A 159 7.03 -3.23 -30.88
N TRP A 160 7.35 -2.51 -29.80
CA TRP A 160 6.77 -1.21 -29.50
C TRP A 160 7.90 -0.23 -29.24
N ARG A 161 7.70 1.01 -29.69
CA ARG A 161 8.59 2.13 -29.40
C ARG A 161 7.76 3.26 -28.83
N GLY A 162 8.06 3.66 -27.60
CA GLY A 162 7.50 4.84 -26.97
C GLY A 162 8.43 5.37 -25.89
N LYS A 163 8.02 6.45 -25.24
CA LYS A 163 8.78 7.09 -24.16
C LYS A 163 8.16 6.70 -22.82
N LEU A 164 8.94 6.07 -21.97
CA LEU A 164 8.57 5.89 -20.57
C LEU A 164 8.99 7.12 -19.76
N VAL A 165 8.14 7.56 -18.84
CA VAL A 165 8.44 8.63 -17.88
C VAL A 165 8.25 8.14 -16.45
N GLY A 166 8.96 8.79 -15.52
CA GLY A 166 8.86 8.48 -14.10
C GLY A 166 7.53 8.92 -13.49
N ILE A 167 7.21 8.35 -12.32
CA ILE A 167 6.02 8.70 -11.55
C ILE A 167 6.03 10.19 -11.19
N ASP A 168 7.20 10.72 -10.81
CA ASP A 168 7.34 12.13 -10.47
C ASP A 168 7.00 13.07 -11.65
N ASP A 169 7.50 12.75 -12.85
CA ASP A 169 7.21 13.53 -14.06
C ASP A 169 5.70 13.41 -14.44
N TYR A 170 5.06 12.29 -14.12
CA TYR A 170 3.61 12.10 -14.26
C TYR A 170 2.82 12.98 -13.29
N LEU A 171 3.17 12.99 -12.01
CA LEU A 171 2.43 13.70 -10.96
C LEU A 171 2.58 15.22 -11.07
N ASN A 172 3.73 15.72 -11.55
CA ASN A 172 4.04 17.15 -11.65
C ASN A 172 3.75 17.78 -13.03
N ASP A 173 2.81 17.19 -13.79
CA ASP A 173 2.33 17.72 -15.08
C ASP A 173 3.42 17.95 -16.15
N ILE A 174 4.51 17.15 -16.10
CA ILE A 174 5.53 17.06 -17.16
C ILE A 174 5.17 15.95 -18.18
N PHE A 175 4.06 15.25 -17.93
CA PHE A 175 3.55 14.17 -18.75
C PHE A 175 2.66 14.65 -19.90
N ASP A 176 2.84 14.05 -21.08
CA ASP A 176 1.99 14.24 -22.27
C ASP A 176 1.46 12.87 -22.68
N GLU A 177 0.16 12.62 -22.54
CA GLU A 177 -0.48 11.33 -22.88
C GLU A 177 -0.33 10.93 -24.36
N ARG A 178 0.05 11.86 -25.24
CA ARG A 178 0.31 11.55 -26.66
C ARG A 178 1.71 10.98 -26.89
N GLU A 179 2.65 11.25 -25.98
CA GLU A 179 4.05 10.86 -26.14
C GLU A 179 4.55 9.88 -25.07
N HIS A 180 4.00 9.98 -23.87
CA HIS A 180 4.56 9.39 -22.65
C HIS A 180 3.68 8.26 -22.11
N ARG A 181 4.31 7.29 -21.46
CA ARG A 181 3.68 6.22 -20.68
C ARG A 181 4.41 6.07 -19.36
N VAL A 182 3.70 5.67 -18.31
CA VAL A 182 4.28 5.34 -17.00
C VAL A 182 4.51 3.84 -16.90
N ILE A 183 3.53 3.04 -17.35
CA ILE A 183 3.57 1.59 -17.30
C ILE A 183 3.28 1.03 -18.69
N ALA A 184 4.13 0.10 -19.14
CA ALA A 184 3.85 -0.74 -20.30
C ALA A 184 3.69 -2.20 -19.87
N ARG A 185 2.65 -2.87 -20.35
CA ARG A 185 2.37 -4.27 -20.03
C ARG A 185 2.38 -5.11 -21.31
N THR A 186 3.07 -6.24 -21.29
CA THR A 186 2.93 -7.34 -22.26
C THR A 186 2.27 -8.54 -21.57
N PRO A 187 1.97 -9.65 -22.28
CA PRO A 187 1.59 -10.88 -21.60
C PRO A 187 2.67 -11.30 -20.58
N GLY A 188 2.31 -11.34 -19.30
CA GLY A 188 3.17 -11.80 -18.22
C GLY A 188 4.21 -10.81 -17.68
N LEU A 189 4.40 -9.63 -18.28
CA LEU A 189 5.39 -8.65 -17.81
C LEU A 189 4.81 -7.24 -17.72
N PHE A 190 5.27 -6.52 -16.71
CA PHE A 190 4.96 -5.11 -16.49
C PHE A 190 6.27 -4.35 -16.38
N THR A 191 6.40 -3.27 -17.13
CA THR A 191 7.58 -2.42 -17.15
C THR A 191 7.19 -1.03 -16.68
N LEU A 192 7.89 -0.53 -15.66
CA LEU A 192 7.81 0.84 -15.19
C LEU A 192 9.24 1.38 -15.12
N PHE A 193 9.37 2.68 -15.39
CA PHE A 193 10.60 3.42 -15.20
C PHE A 193 10.37 4.45 -14.09
N ASN A 194 11.32 4.60 -13.18
CA ASN A 194 11.32 5.72 -12.26
C ASN A 194 12.74 6.26 -12.06
N ARG A 195 12.85 7.54 -11.76
CA ARG A 195 14.12 8.16 -11.40
C ARG A 195 14.39 7.95 -9.91
N ALA A 196 15.65 7.97 -9.50
CA ALA A 196 16.04 8.03 -8.08
C ALA A 196 15.81 9.43 -7.48
N LYS A 197 14.60 9.98 -7.66
CA LYS A 197 14.09 11.18 -6.99
C LYS A 197 12.70 10.86 -6.44
N GLY A 198 12.37 11.43 -5.29
CA GLY A 198 11.05 11.27 -4.68
C GLY A 198 9.96 11.95 -5.51
N VAL A 199 8.72 11.52 -5.32
CA VAL A 199 7.53 12.17 -5.92
C VAL A 199 7.21 13.56 -5.35
N ASN A 200 7.90 13.94 -4.27
CA ASN A 200 7.80 15.24 -3.60
C ASN A 200 9.11 16.04 -3.72
N ALA A 201 10.01 15.66 -4.64
CA ALA A 201 11.36 16.21 -4.73
C ALA A 201 11.42 17.53 -5.51
#